data_AF-A0A935ZX75-F1
#
_entry.id   AF-A0A935ZX75-F1
#
_cell.length_a   1.000
_cell.length_b   1.000
_cell.length_c   1.000
_cell.angle_alpha   90.00
_cell.angle_beta   90.00
_cell.angle_gamma   90.00
#
_symmetry.space_group_name_H-M   'P 1'
#
loop_
_entity.id
_entity.type
_entity.pdbx_description
1 polymer ?
#
loop_
_entity_poly.entity_id
_entity_poly.type
_entity_poly.pdbx_seq_one_letter_code
_entity_poly.pdbx_strand_id
1 'polypeptide(L)'
;MNVSSPASVAILVCLAGCPVAEDVVQDTEGSSSSGGSTGANTTTVSTSASTTSQADSSTTDPTVTTTTTTTGETDSTDASSSTTSQAECDSSIDCNDPDSPACVDGSCVGCSSDQQCEEKSANVPACDDSGHCVECSATNTNACEGTVPLCDADIGSCVGCTFHEQCPGAACHIYTGACFAPTSVIHVGPTQTFTTIASAVASVMDGEEAVLLVDAGSYSEPSILVTGDRQVAILAADDDAQVTWVDNQGTAHLVVDNGAEAYLQSLRVTLNLNSGLEALQADGAALYLDRMQFFTNDHGAVAFVGGATGQIRSSFVMSGFTTAGVVVSDSTLDVVYSTLGAMNANALYCEGAFTTNVRNSFLVRSQSSPAVNCDGATFETSAAPETLDGTANVELPAFDTTWFANYGGGDLSLTASAPADVLTAAVWLAGDPSVDFHGDARPNVEGTADAAGADLP
;
A
#
# COMPACT_ATOMS: atom_id res chain seq x y z
N MET A 1 44.33 -9.43 49.77
CA MET A 1 45.15 -10.36 48.98
C MET A 1 44.30 -10.83 47.80
N ASN A 2 44.79 -10.51 46.60
CA ASN A 2 44.45 -11.00 45.26
C ASN A 2 43.00 -11.13 44.74
N VAL A 3 42.70 -10.12 43.92
CA VAL A 3 41.94 -10.04 42.67
C VAL A 3 42.13 -11.27 41.74
N SER A 4 41.06 -11.64 41.02
CA SER A 4 41.13 -12.33 39.72
C SER A 4 39.90 -11.98 38.86
N SER A 5 40.12 -11.23 37.79
CA SER A 5 39.18 -10.96 36.68
C SER A 5 38.91 -12.21 35.83
N PRO A 6 37.81 -12.26 35.07
CA PRO A 6 37.73 -13.06 33.86
C PRO A 6 38.20 -12.27 32.63
N ALA A 7 38.86 -13.00 31.72
CA ALA A 7 39.59 -12.52 30.57
C ALA A 7 38.70 -12.22 29.35
N SER A 8 39.10 -11.19 28.59
CA SER A 8 38.66 -10.88 27.23
C SER A 8 38.99 -12.01 26.27
N VAL A 9 38.02 -12.40 25.45
CA VAL A 9 38.22 -13.25 24.27
C VAL A 9 38.59 -12.33 23.10
N ALA A 10 39.84 -12.39 22.67
CA ALA A 10 40.30 -11.80 21.42
C ALA A 10 40.20 -12.84 20.31
N ILE A 11 39.40 -12.55 19.27
CA ILE A 11 39.31 -13.35 18.05
C ILE A 11 40.53 -13.03 17.20
N LEU A 12 41.38 -14.04 17.01
CA LEU A 12 42.54 -14.01 16.13
C LEU A 12 42.11 -14.46 14.72
N VAL A 13 42.08 -13.52 13.78
CA VAL A 13 41.84 -13.79 12.35
C VAL A 13 43.13 -14.37 11.75
N CYS A 14 43.07 -15.63 11.32
CA CYS A 14 44.12 -16.26 10.52
C CYS A 14 43.96 -15.86 9.04
N LEU A 15 44.92 -15.07 8.54
CA LEU A 15 45.17 -14.88 7.10
C LEU A 15 46.16 -15.94 6.62
N ALA A 16 45.67 -16.89 5.84
CA ALA A 16 46.44 -17.73 4.91
C ALA A 16 45.53 -17.96 3.70
N GLY A 17 45.85 -17.56 2.48
CA GLY A 17 47.09 -17.76 1.76
C GLY A 17 46.85 -18.87 0.73
N CYS A 18 46.10 -18.57 -0.34
CA CYS A 18 45.85 -19.51 -1.45
C CYS A 18 46.83 -19.23 -2.60
N PRO A 19 47.56 -20.23 -3.13
CA PRO A 19 48.49 -20.04 -4.24
C PRO A 19 47.76 -20.01 -5.59
N VAL A 20 48.20 -19.09 -6.45
CA VAL A 20 47.83 -18.96 -7.86
C VAL A 20 48.53 -20.06 -8.64
N ALA A 21 47.78 -20.84 -9.42
CA ALA A 21 48.33 -21.73 -10.44
C ALA A 21 48.32 -20.99 -11.79
N GLU A 22 49.51 -20.70 -12.29
CA GLU A 22 49.78 -20.33 -13.68
C GLU A 22 49.55 -21.55 -14.57
N ASP A 23 48.89 -21.36 -15.71
CA ASP A 23 49.14 -22.23 -16.86
C ASP A 23 49.33 -21.37 -18.12
N VAL A 24 50.40 -21.72 -18.82
CA VAL A 24 51.02 -21.04 -19.96
C VAL A 24 50.98 -22.04 -21.11
N VAL A 25 50.26 -21.77 -22.22
CA VAL A 25 50.68 -22.20 -23.56
C VAL A 25 50.14 -21.26 -24.66
N GLN A 26 51.07 -20.47 -25.17
CA GLN A 26 51.43 -20.14 -26.57
C GLN A 26 50.40 -19.93 -27.70
N ASP A 27 50.68 -18.81 -28.37
CA ASP A 27 50.30 -18.35 -29.71
C ASP A 27 50.41 -19.37 -30.85
N THR A 28 49.56 -19.19 -31.87
CA THR A 28 49.97 -19.38 -33.27
C THR A 28 49.27 -18.37 -34.17
N GLU A 29 50.09 -17.71 -34.98
CA GLU A 29 49.79 -16.59 -35.88
C GLU A 29 48.85 -16.95 -37.05
N GLY A 30 48.21 -15.91 -37.60
CA GLY A 30 47.45 -16.00 -38.85
C GLY A 30 47.03 -14.64 -39.41
N SER A 31 48.01 -13.85 -39.86
CA SER A 31 47.84 -12.61 -40.63
C SER A 31 47.17 -12.85 -41.99
N SER A 32 46.21 -11.99 -42.42
CA SER A 32 46.29 -11.21 -43.68
C SER A 32 44.98 -10.53 -44.15
N SER A 33 45.11 -9.23 -44.39
CA SER A 33 44.63 -8.39 -45.51
C SER A 33 43.14 -8.32 -45.95
N SER A 34 42.67 -7.07 -45.91
CA SER A 34 42.04 -6.29 -47.01
C SER A 34 40.66 -6.68 -47.59
N GLY A 35 39.77 -5.68 -47.60
CA GLY A 35 38.95 -5.37 -48.79
C GLY A 35 37.47 -5.06 -48.54
N GLY A 36 37.02 -3.88 -49.00
CA GLY A 36 35.76 -3.76 -49.74
C GLY A 36 34.52 -3.20 -49.03
N SER A 37 34.37 -1.88 -49.05
CA SER A 37 33.26 -1.10 -49.64
C SER A 37 31.80 -1.62 -49.63
N THR A 38 30.91 -0.64 -49.34
CA THR A 38 29.54 -0.37 -49.84
C THR A 38 28.35 -1.18 -49.34
N GLY A 39 27.37 -0.45 -48.78
CA GLY A 39 26.00 -0.92 -48.60
C GLY A 39 25.18 0.00 -47.71
N ALA A 40 24.76 1.15 -48.24
CA ALA A 40 23.75 2.00 -47.62
C ALA A 40 22.41 1.25 -47.50
N ASN A 41 21.74 1.36 -46.36
CA ASN A 41 20.28 1.30 -46.36
C ASN A 41 19.72 2.24 -45.29
N THR A 42 19.13 3.31 -45.79
CA THR A 42 18.44 4.36 -45.05
C THR A 42 17.01 3.87 -44.80
N THR A 43 16.66 3.56 -43.55
CA THR A 43 15.27 3.31 -43.17
C THR A 43 14.68 4.57 -42.56
N THR A 44 13.87 5.24 -43.37
CA THR A 44 13.02 6.37 -43.01
C THR A 44 11.89 5.88 -42.10
N VAL A 45 11.82 6.38 -40.86
CA VAL A 45 10.62 6.23 -40.01
C VAL A 45 9.92 7.57 -39.92
N SER A 46 8.70 7.58 -40.43
CA SER A 46 7.80 8.72 -40.53
C SER A 46 7.37 9.21 -39.15
N THR A 47 7.65 10.48 -38.87
CA THR A 47 7.10 11.26 -37.77
C THR A 47 5.66 11.65 -38.15
N SER A 48 4.67 11.12 -37.42
CA SER A 48 3.28 11.56 -37.54
C SER A 48 3.02 12.63 -36.48
N ALA A 49 2.87 13.87 -36.95
CA ALA A 49 2.40 14.99 -36.16
C ALA A 49 0.91 14.79 -35.82
N SER A 50 0.57 14.80 -34.53
CA SER A 50 -0.81 14.94 -34.07
C SER A 50 -1.05 16.36 -33.59
N THR A 51 -2.10 16.93 -34.15
CA THR A 51 -2.59 18.29 -34.05
C THR A 51 -3.19 18.61 -32.70
N THR A 52 -2.77 19.76 -32.16
CA THR A 52 -3.32 20.49 -31.04
C THR A 52 -4.81 20.80 -31.24
N SER A 53 -5.65 20.42 -30.29
CA SER A 53 -7.01 20.96 -30.16
C SER A 53 -7.09 21.80 -28.88
N GLN A 54 -7.30 23.10 -29.07
CA GLN A 54 -7.60 24.07 -28.03
C GLN A 54 -9.05 23.88 -27.58
N ALA A 55 -9.25 23.72 -26.27
CA ALA A 55 -10.57 23.85 -25.65
C ALA A 55 -10.69 25.29 -25.11
N ASP A 56 -11.60 26.02 -25.74
CA ASP A 56 -11.97 27.39 -25.43
C ASP A 56 -12.87 27.39 -24.17
N SER A 57 -12.47 28.15 -23.16
CA SER A 57 -13.21 28.31 -21.90
C SER A 57 -13.95 29.64 -21.98
N SER A 58 -15.29 29.61 -21.93
CA SER A 58 -16.08 30.84 -21.75
C SER A 58 -17.16 30.65 -20.70
N THR A 59 -17.00 31.42 -19.64
CA THR A 59 -17.96 31.75 -18.60
C THR A 59 -18.85 32.89 -19.09
N THR A 60 -20.18 32.79 -18.94
CA THR A 60 -21.05 33.87 -18.42
C THR A 60 -22.53 33.44 -18.34
N ASP A 61 -23.07 33.51 -17.12
CA ASP A 61 -24.48 33.75 -16.82
C ASP A 61 -24.71 35.29 -16.82
N PRO A 62 -25.86 35.83 -17.23
CA PRO A 62 -26.87 36.15 -16.23
C PRO A 62 -28.35 36.02 -16.69
N THR A 63 -29.18 35.49 -15.79
CA THR A 63 -30.47 36.02 -15.31
C THR A 63 -31.33 36.84 -16.30
N VAL A 64 -32.49 36.29 -16.71
CA VAL A 64 -33.63 37.08 -17.22
C VAL A 64 -34.93 36.65 -16.55
N THR A 65 -35.41 37.52 -15.67
CA THR A 65 -36.78 37.57 -15.14
C THR A 65 -37.75 37.97 -16.25
N THR A 66 -38.81 37.18 -16.48
CA THR A 66 -39.98 37.68 -17.22
C THR A 66 -41.27 37.30 -16.50
N THR A 67 -41.94 38.35 -16.05
CA THR A 67 -43.27 38.39 -15.44
C THR A 67 -44.32 38.39 -16.53
N THR A 68 -45.32 37.52 -16.45
CA THR A 68 -46.61 37.70 -17.17
C THR A 68 -47.78 37.18 -16.34
N THR A 69 -48.46 38.12 -15.69
CA THR A 69 -49.86 38.04 -15.26
C THR A 69 -50.80 38.04 -16.46
N THR A 70 -51.77 37.10 -16.53
CA THR A 70 -53.15 37.41 -16.95
C THR A 70 -54.16 36.43 -16.35
N THR A 71 -55.07 36.97 -15.53
CA THR A 71 -56.52 36.73 -15.43
C THR A 71 -57.11 35.88 -16.56
N GLY A 72 -58.01 34.90 -16.41
CA GLY A 72 -58.98 34.56 -15.38
C GLY A 72 -60.28 34.25 -16.11
N GLU A 73 -60.79 33.03 -16.06
CA GLU A 73 -62.17 32.71 -16.42
C GLU A 73 -62.66 31.47 -15.64
N THR A 74 -63.77 31.72 -14.95
CA THR A 74 -64.61 30.80 -14.18
C THR A 74 -65.43 29.93 -15.12
N ASP A 75 -65.48 28.61 -14.89
CA ASP A 75 -66.74 27.88 -15.01
C ASP A 75 -66.79 26.57 -14.22
N SER A 76 -67.69 26.59 -13.23
CA SER A 76 -68.72 25.61 -12.89
C SER A 76 -68.45 24.09 -13.00
N THR A 77 -68.33 23.48 -11.82
CA THR A 77 -69.01 22.26 -11.34
C THR A 77 -69.21 21.09 -12.31
N ASP A 78 -68.48 20.00 -12.06
CA ASP A 78 -69.07 18.66 -12.07
C ASP A 78 -68.51 17.83 -10.89
N ALA A 79 -69.38 17.62 -9.90
CA ALA A 79 -69.18 16.70 -8.80
C ALA A 79 -69.54 15.29 -9.29
N SER A 80 -68.53 14.49 -9.63
CA SER A 80 -68.69 13.04 -9.77
C SER A 80 -67.87 12.35 -8.69
N SER A 81 -68.58 12.06 -7.60
CA SER A 81 -68.20 11.16 -6.54
C SER A 81 -68.13 9.73 -7.07
N SER A 82 -66.92 9.20 -7.26
CA SER A 82 -66.58 7.79 -7.05
C SER A 82 -65.06 7.58 -7.15
N THR A 83 -64.31 7.95 -6.11
CA THR A 83 -62.94 7.47 -5.96
C THR A 83 -62.95 6.38 -4.91
N THR A 84 -63.12 5.13 -5.35
CA THR A 84 -62.46 4.01 -4.69
C THR A 84 -61.00 4.44 -4.51
N SER A 85 -60.57 4.61 -3.27
CA SER A 85 -59.16 4.83 -2.89
C SER A 85 -58.32 3.77 -3.57
N GLN A 86 -57.72 4.15 -4.71
CA GLN A 86 -56.81 3.28 -5.44
C GLN A 86 -55.52 3.26 -4.63
N ALA A 87 -55.05 2.07 -4.28
CA ALA A 87 -53.75 1.90 -3.66
C ALA A 87 -52.68 2.58 -4.54
N GLU A 88 -51.78 3.33 -3.93
CA GLU A 88 -50.66 4.01 -4.59
C GLU A 88 -49.58 3.00 -5.03
N CYS A 89 -49.55 1.83 -4.41
CA CYS A 89 -48.64 0.73 -4.71
C CYS A 89 -49.31 -0.64 -4.49
N ASP A 90 -48.92 -1.64 -5.28
CA ASP A 90 -49.28 -3.04 -5.06
C ASP A 90 -48.11 -3.82 -4.40
N SER A 91 -46.87 -3.33 -4.54
CA SER A 91 -45.66 -3.85 -3.88
C SER A 91 -44.57 -2.77 -3.77
N SER A 92 -43.51 -3.03 -2.99
CA SER A 92 -42.42 -2.06 -2.79
C SER A 92 -41.67 -1.65 -4.07
N ILE A 93 -41.79 -2.45 -5.15
CA ILE A 93 -41.23 -2.09 -6.46
C ILE A 93 -41.94 -0.89 -7.11
N ASP A 94 -43.19 -0.60 -6.71
CA ASP A 94 -43.97 0.51 -7.26
C ASP A 94 -43.59 1.85 -6.63
N CYS A 95 -42.95 1.81 -5.46
CA CYS A 95 -42.59 2.98 -4.67
C CYS A 95 -41.25 3.58 -5.10
N ASN A 96 -41.25 4.49 -6.08
CA ASN A 96 -40.00 5.03 -6.65
C ASN A 96 -39.37 6.18 -5.84
N ASP A 97 -40.04 6.67 -4.81
CA ASP A 97 -39.51 7.69 -3.91
C ASP A 97 -38.47 7.06 -2.96
N PRO A 98 -37.22 7.54 -2.93
CA PRO A 98 -36.21 7.03 -2.02
C PRO A 98 -36.61 7.20 -0.54
N ASP A 99 -37.31 8.28 -0.18
CA ASP A 99 -37.77 8.55 1.19
C ASP A 99 -39.01 7.73 1.58
N SER A 100 -39.61 7.00 0.63
CA SER A 100 -40.77 6.15 0.87
C SER A 100 -40.69 4.88 0.03
N PRO A 101 -39.70 4.00 0.29
CA PRO A 101 -39.36 2.93 -0.61
C PRO A 101 -40.22 1.66 -0.43
N ALA A 102 -41.03 1.56 0.63
CA ALA A 102 -41.79 0.37 1.00
C ALA A 102 -43.29 0.55 0.77
N CYS A 103 -43.96 -0.49 0.26
CA CYS A 103 -45.42 -0.48 0.12
C CYS A 103 -46.09 -1.10 1.34
N VAL A 104 -46.85 -0.32 2.11
CA VAL A 104 -47.59 -0.79 3.28
C VAL A 104 -49.05 -0.37 3.15
N ASP A 105 -49.96 -1.34 3.18
CA ASP A 105 -51.41 -1.13 3.05
C ASP A 105 -51.80 -0.27 1.84
N GLY A 106 -51.06 -0.42 0.73
CA GLY A 106 -51.29 0.31 -0.52
C GLY A 106 -50.83 1.76 -0.50
N SER A 107 -49.97 2.15 0.44
CA SER A 107 -49.32 3.47 0.49
C SER A 107 -47.81 3.31 0.54
N CYS A 108 -47.08 4.18 -0.16
CA CYS A 108 -45.61 4.20 -0.08
C CYS A 108 -45.17 4.92 1.19
N VAL A 109 -44.31 4.27 1.97
CA VAL A 109 -43.80 4.74 3.26
C VAL A 109 -42.32 4.42 3.41
N GLY A 110 -41.66 5.04 4.39
CA GLY A 110 -40.32 4.63 4.85
C GLY A 110 -40.27 3.13 5.16
N CYS A 111 -39.17 2.47 4.86
CA CYS A 111 -39.00 1.08 5.26
C CYS A 111 -38.91 0.96 6.78
N SER A 112 -39.21 -0.24 7.28
CA SER A 112 -39.16 -0.63 8.69
C SER A 112 -38.52 -2.00 8.90
N SER A 113 -38.19 -2.70 7.82
CA SER A 113 -37.48 -3.96 7.82
C SER A 113 -36.75 -4.19 6.50
N ASP A 114 -35.67 -4.96 6.55
CA ASP A 114 -34.89 -5.35 5.37
C ASP A 114 -35.75 -6.08 4.34
N GLN A 115 -36.71 -6.91 4.77
CA GLN A 115 -37.60 -7.62 3.86
C GLN A 115 -38.33 -6.68 2.88
N GLN A 116 -38.74 -5.48 3.34
CA GLN A 116 -39.40 -4.52 2.47
C GLN A 116 -38.47 -3.97 1.38
N CYS A 117 -37.19 -3.87 1.69
CA CYS A 117 -36.13 -3.42 0.79
C CYS A 117 -35.65 -4.54 -0.14
N GLU A 118 -35.54 -5.79 0.34
CA GLU A 118 -35.28 -6.97 -0.48
C GLU A 118 -36.38 -7.18 -1.55
N GLU A 119 -37.65 -6.99 -1.18
CA GLU A 119 -38.78 -7.06 -2.11
C GLU A 119 -38.73 -5.96 -3.18
N LYS A 120 -38.11 -4.81 -2.86
CA LYS A 120 -37.92 -3.70 -3.78
C LYS A 120 -36.78 -3.99 -4.76
N SER A 121 -35.61 -4.36 -4.26
CA SER A 121 -34.40 -4.52 -5.06
C SER A 121 -33.33 -5.33 -4.32
N ALA A 122 -32.73 -6.28 -5.02
CA ALA A 122 -31.59 -7.03 -4.52
C ALA A 122 -30.32 -6.17 -4.33
N ASN A 123 -30.25 -4.98 -4.95
CA ASN A 123 -29.09 -4.08 -4.83
C ASN A 123 -29.16 -3.17 -3.60
N VAL A 124 -30.34 -2.99 -3.00
CA VAL A 124 -30.52 -2.19 -1.78
C VAL A 124 -31.38 -2.94 -0.77
N PRO A 125 -30.91 -4.11 -0.29
CA PRO A 125 -31.72 -5.02 0.52
C PRO A 125 -31.90 -4.55 1.97
N ALA A 126 -31.12 -3.59 2.45
CA ALA A 126 -31.12 -3.18 3.85
C ALA A 126 -32.00 -1.95 4.08
N CYS A 127 -32.72 -1.93 5.21
CA CYS A 127 -33.42 -0.76 5.69
C CYS A 127 -32.55 -0.03 6.71
N ASP A 128 -32.28 1.26 6.50
CA ASP A 128 -31.55 2.08 7.45
C ASP A 128 -32.46 2.68 8.54
N ASP A 129 -31.85 3.31 9.54
CA ASP A 129 -32.58 3.95 10.65
C ASP A 129 -33.41 5.18 10.22
N SER A 130 -33.17 5.69 9.01
CA SER A 130 -33.91 6.82 8.42
C SER A 130 -35.12 6.36 7.59
N GLY A 131 -35.29 5.05 7.39
CA GLY A 131 -36.37 4.47 6.60
C GLY A 131 -36.07 4.41 5.10
N HIS A 132 -34.80 4.51 4.71
CA HIS A 132 -34.32 4.37 3.33
C HIS A 132 -33.87 2.94 3.05
N CYS A 133 -34.06 2.48 1.80
CA CYS A 133 -33.45 1.24 1.33
C CYS A 133 -32.06 1.51 0.79
N VAL A 134 -31.05 0.89 1.40
CA VAL A 134 -29.62 1.09 1.16
C VAL A 134 -28.94 -0.25 0.88
N GLU A 135 -27.68 -0.22 0.41
CA GLU A 135 -26.95 -1.46 0.07
C GLU A 135 -26.73 -2.33 1.30
N CYS A 136 -26.45 -1.70 2.44
CA CYS A 136 -26.21 -2.38 3.70
C CYS A 136 -26.56 -1.46 4.88
N SER A 137 -26.74 -2.05 6.06
CA SER A 137 -26.98 -1.30 7.31
C SER A 137 -26.23 -1.93 8.47
N ALA A 138 -26.20 -1.24 9.62
CA ALA A 138 -25.58 -1.75 10.85
C ALA A 138 -26.15 -3.11 11.31
N THR A 139 -27.39 -3.42 10.94
CA THR A 139 -28.04 -4.71 11.25
C THR A 139 -28.03 -5.70 10.09
N ASN A 140 -27.70 -5.25 8.88
CA ASN A 140 -27.62 -6.07 7.67
C ASN A 140 -26.30 -5.84 6.94
N THR A 141 -25.22 -6.34 7.54
CA THR A 141 -23.86 -6.25 6.99
C THR A 141 -23.56 -7.37 5.97
N ASN A 142 -24.37 -8.42 5.94
CA ASN A 142 -24.14 -9.60 5.09
C ASN A 142 -24.54 -9.37 3.62
N ALA A 143 -25.11 -8.21 3.30
CA ALA A 143 -25.39 -7.80 1.91
C ALA A 143 -24.12 -7.46 1.11
N CYS A 144 -23.04 -7.16 1.81
CA CYS A 144 -21.76 -6.78 1.24
C CYS A 144 -20.90 -8.03 0.93
N GLU A 145 -20.57 -8.24 -0.33
CA GLU A 145 -19.84 -9.41 -0.83
C GLU A 145 -18.78 -9.02 -1.88
N GLY A 146 -17.93 -9.98 -2.26
CA GLY A 146 -16.95 -9.79 -3.32
C GLY A 146 -15.89 -8.74 -2.98
N THR A 147 -15.73 -7.74 -3.85
CA THR A 147 -14.73 -6.67 -3.71
C THR A 147 -15.17 -5.52 -2.79
N VAL A 148 -16.40 -5.58 -2.27
CA VAL A 148 -16.94 -4.61 -1.33
C VAL A 148 -17.54 -5.33 -0.11
N PRO A 149 -16.73 -6.07 0.67
CA PRO A 149 -17.23 -6.94 1.73
C PRO A 149 -17.63 -6.19 3.00
N LEU A 150 -17.36 -4.88 3.10
CA LEU A 150 -17.59 -4.10 4.30
C LEU A 150 -18.81 -3.19 4.14
N CYS A 151 -19.60 -3.08 5.19
CA CYS A 151 -20.67 -2.09 5.23
C CYS A 151 -20.18 -0.79 5.88
N ASP A 152 -20.16 0.31 5.11
CA ASP A 152 -20.11 1.65 5.67
C ASP A 152 -21.54 2.06 6.03
N ALA A 153 -21.93 1.80 7.28
CA ALA A 153 -23.26 2.05 7.77
C ALA A 153 -23.62 3.54 7.87
N ASP A 154 -22.62 4.44 7.90
CA ASP A 154 -22.86 5.89 7.98
C ASP A 154 -23.39 6.43 6.65
N ILE A 155 -22.98 5.81 5.53
CA ILE A 155 -23.45 6.16 4.18
C ILE A 155 -24.32 5.07 3.53
N GLY A 156 -24.58 3.95 4.22
CA GLY A 156 -25.39 2.83 3.74
C GLY A 156 -24.84 2.14 2.49
N SER A 157 -23.52 2.11 2.30
CA SER A 157 -22.88 1.59 1.08
C SER A 157 -21.89 0.48 1.38
N CYS A 158 -21.78 -0.48 0.48
CA CYS A 158 -20.74 -1.50 0.57
C CYS A 158 -19.40 -0.94 0.04
N VAL A 159 -18.33 -1.13 0.80
CA VAL A 159 -16.98 -0.63 0.50
C VAL A 159 -15.94 -1.74 0.55
N GLY A 160 -14.85 -1.56 -0.19
CA GLY A 160 -13.70 -2.47 -0.17
C GLY A 160 -12.91 -2.32 1.13
N CYS A 161 -12.27 -3.41 1.56
CA CYS A 161 -11.27 -3.32 2.62
C CYS A 161 -10.01 -2.60 2.11
N THR A 162 -9.33 -1.91 3.02
CA THR A 162 -8.06 -1.20 2.79
C THR A 162 -7.01 -1.56 3.85
N PHE A 163 -7.42 -2.24 4.91
CA PHE A 163 -6.60 -2.73 6.03
C PHE A 163 -6.97 -4.17 6.36
N HIS A 164 -5.99 -4.99 6.78
CA HIS A 164 -6.24 -6.40 7.04
C HIS A 164 -7.20 -6.63 8.22
N GLU A 165 -7.20 -5.74 9.21
CA GLU A 165 -8.05 -5.76 10.41
C GLU A 165 -9.53 -5.59 10.10
N GLN A 166 -9.86 -5.06 8.91
CA GLN A 166 -11.24 -4.95 8.44
C GLN A 166 -11.82 -6.28 7.95
N CYS A 167 -11.00 -7.34 7.85
CA CYS A 167 -11.41 -8.67 7.43
C CYS A 167 -11.32 -9.65 8.61
N PRO A 168 -12.37 -9.79 9.44
CA PRO A 168 -12.33 -10.61 10.65
C PRO A 168 -11.98 -12.06 10.34
N GLY A 169 -10.90 -12.54 10.97
CA GLY A 169 -10.45 -13.93 10.81
C GLY A 169 -9.79 -14.23 9.47
N ALA A 170 -9.38 -13.21 8.72
CA ALA A 170 -8.59 -13.34 7.49
C ALA A 170 -7.72 -12.09 7.29
N ALA A 171 -7.51 -11.69 6.04
CA ALA A 171 -6.77 -10.50 5.65
C ALA A 171 -7.52 -9.78 4.51
N CYS A 172 -7.15 -8.53 4.25
CA CYS A 172 -7.60 -7.78 3.07
C CYS A 172 -6.69 -8.03 1.85
N HIS A 173 -7.29 -8.25 0.68
CA HIS A 173 -6.65 -8.04 -0.61
C HIS A 173 -6.64 -6.53 -0.90
N ILE A 174 -5.62 -5.83 -0.41
CA ILE A 174 -5.54 -4.34 -0.45
C ILE A 174 -5.74 -3.79 -1.87
N TYR A 175 -5.34 -4.54 -2.90
CA TYR A 175 -5.53 -4.15 -4.29
C TYR A 175 -6.99 -4.18 -4.77
N THR A 176 -7.73 -5.24 -4.42
CA THR A 176 -9.08 -5.48 -4.93
C THR A 176 -10.18 -5.03 -3.98
N GLY A 177 -9.86 -4.85 -2.69
CA GLY A 177 -10.81 -4.56 -1.64
C GLY A 177 -11.59 -5.77 -1.12
N ALA A 178 -11.31 -6.98 -1.62
CA ALA A 178 -11.92 -8.22 -1.12
C ALA A 178 -11.22 -8.72 0.15
N CYS A 179 -11.93 -9.49 0.98
CA CYS A 179 -11.30 -10.25 2.06
C CYS A 179 -10.87 -11.64 1.59
N PHE A 180 -9.70 -12.09 2.03
CA PHE A 180 -9.27 -13.49 1.87
C PHE A 180 -10.29 -14.42 2.54
N ALA A 181 -10.42 -15.64 2.03
CA ALA A 181 -11.30 -16.64 2.61
C ALA A 181 -10.81 -17.05 4.02
N PRO A 182 -11.67 -17.10 5.07
CA PRO A 182 -11.25 -17.55 6.40
C PRO A 182 -10.70 -18.98 6.44
N THR A 183 -11.01 -19.79 5.41
CA THR A 183 -10.48 -21.16 5.26
C THR A 183 -9.05 -21.21 4.72
N SER A 184 -8.51 -20.10 4.22
CA SER A 184 -7.13 -20.00 3.70
C SER A 184 -6.12 -19.58 4.78
N VAL A 185 -6.57 -19.43 6.04
CA VAL A 185 -5.70 -19.06 7.16
C VAL A 185 -4.85 -20.23 7.64
N ILE A 186 -3.55 -19.99 7.73
CA ILE A 186 -2.52 -20.93 8.18
C ILE A 186 -1.75 -20.28 9.33
N HIS A 187 -1.70 -20.95 10.48
CA HIS A 187 -0.83 -20.53 11.57
C HIS A 187 0.60 -21.08 11.37
N VAL A 188 1.59 -20.21 11.53
CA VAL A 188 3.01 -20.52 11.37
C VAL A 188 3.74 -20.25 12.68
N GLY A 189 4.50 -21.22 13.17
CA GLY A 189 5.28 -21.04 14.40
C GLY A 189 5.83 -22.34 14.97
N PRO A 190 6.72 -22.27 15.97
CA PRO A 190 7.41 -23.45 16.51
C PRO A 190 6.48 -24.55 17.04
N THR A 191 5.25 -24.20 17.43
CA THR A 191 4.23 -25.13 17.93
C THR A 191 3.13 -25.46 16.92
N GLN A 192 3.20 -24.89 15.71
CA GLN A 192 2.20 -25.06 14.66
C GLN A 192 2.56 -26.21 13.72
N THR A 193 1.62 -26.58 12.85
CA THR A 193 1.84 -27.57 11.77
C THR A 193 2.96 -27.12 10.84
N PHE A 194 2.97 -25.83 10.48
CA PHE A 194 4.04 -25.21 9.72
C PHE A 194 4.95 -24.47 10.68
N THR A 195 6.18 -24.92 10.83
CA THR A 195 7.15 -24.33 11.76
C THR A 195 7.99 -23.22 11.15
N THR A 196 7.86 -22.99 9.85
CA THR A 196 8.62 -21.99 9.09
C THR A 196 7.72 -21.31 8.06
N ILE A 197 7.98 -20.05 7.74
CA ILE A 197 7.20 -19.29 6.75
C ILE A 197 7.38 -19.95 5.38
N ALA A 198 8.59 -20.37 5.03
CA ALA A 198 8.92 -21.05 3.79
C ALA A 198 8.09 -22.33 3.59
N SER A 199 7.93 -23.15 4.64
CA SER A 199 7.13 -24.38 4.55
C SER A 199 5.64 -24.11 4.34
N ALA A 200 5.11 -23.02 4.91
CA ALA A 200 3.72 -22.62 4.74
C ALA A 200 3.49 -22.07 3.33
N VAL A 201 4.34 -21.17 2.84
CA VAL A 201 4.26 -20.62 1.47
C VAL A 201 4.39 -21.72 0.42
N ALA A 202 5.27 -22.70 0.64
CA ALA A 202 5.44 -23.83 -0.27
C ALA A 202 4.22 -24.77 -0.32
N SER A 203 3.31 -24.68 0.65
CA SER A 203 2.07 -25.46 0.66
C SER A 203 0.94 -24.82 -0.17
N VAL A 204 1.07 -23.53 -0.52
CA VAL A 204 0.11 -22.80 -1.35
C VAL A 204 0.37 -23.14 -2.81
N MET A 205 -0.62 -23.71 -3.49
CA MET A 205 -0.49 -24.06 -4.90
C MET A 205 -0.68 -22.83 -5.80
N ASP A 206 -0.26 -22.94 -7.05
CA ASP A 206 -0.47 -21.91 -8.06
C ASP A 206 -1.97 -21.62 -8.26
N GLY A 207 -2.34 -20.33 -8.28
CA GLY A 207 -3.73 -19.87 -8.31
C GLY A 207 -4.50 -20.01 -6.98
N GLU A 208 -3.84 -20.40 -5.89
CA GLU A 208 -4.42 -20.37 -4.54
C GLU A 208 -3.98 -19.15 -3.74
N GLU A 209 -4.77 -18.86 -2.70
CA GLU A 209 -4.53 -17.80 -1.74
C GLU A 209 -4.24 -18.39 -0.34
N ALA A 210 -3.49 -17.65 0.48
CA ALA A 210 -3.32 -17.99 1.89
C ALA A 210 -3.03 -16.77 2.77
N VAL A 211 -3.50 -16.82 4.02
CA VAL A 211 -3.14 -15.87 5.08
C VAL A 211 -2.30 -16.60 6.11
N LEU A 212 -1.01 -16.25 6.22
CA LEU A 212 -0.07 -16.83 7.16
C LEU A 212 -0.03 -15.94 8.40
N LEU A 213 -0.61 -16.42 9.51
CA LEU A 213 -0.50 -15.79 10.81
C LEU A 213 0.74 -16.33 11.53
N VAL A 214 1.78 -15.51 11.62
CA VAL A 214 3.11 -15.89 12.08
C VAL A 214 3.26 -15.57 13.56
N ASP A 215 3.43 -16.60 14.38
CA ASP A 215 3.69 -16.48 15.81
C ASP A 215 5.03 -15.76 16.06
N ALA A 216 5.12 -15.03 17.18
CA ALA A 216 6.35 -14.34 17.58
C ALA A 216 7.57 -15.27 17.58
N GLY A 217 8.69 -14.78 17.04
CA GLY A 217 9.91 -15.58 16.92
C GLY A 217 10.92 -15.01 15.94
N SER A 218 12.10 -15.63 15.90
CA SER A 218 13.11 -15.37 14.89
C SER A 218 13.12 -16.47 13.85
N TYR A 219 12.84 -16.12 12.60
CA TYR A 219 12.78 -17.03 11.47
C TYR A 219 14.03 -16.84 10.64
N SER A 220 14.84 -17.89 10.52
CA SER A 220 16.02 -17.88 9.65
C SER A 220 15.91 -19.07 8.71
N GLU A 221 15.61 -18.77 7.46
CA GLU A 221 15.22 -19.74 6.45
C GLU A 221 15.74 -19.33 5.07
N PRO A 222 15.78 -20.26 4.10
CA PRO A 222 16.14 -19.91 2.73
C PRO A 222 15.18 -18.87 2.13
N SER A 223 15.62 -18.21 1.06
CA SER A 223 14.77 -17.33 0.25
C SER A 223 13.42 -17.98 -0.08
N ILE A 224 12.35 -17.25 0.18
CA ILE A 224 10.99 -17.64 -0.16
C ILE A 224 10.66 -17.07 -1.54
N LEU A 225 10.13 -17.91 -2.42
CA LEU A 225 9.63 -17.51 -3.73
C LEU A 225 8.10 -17.60 -3.76
N VAL A 226 7.46 -16.47 -3.99
CA VAL A 226 6.03 -16.34 -4.32
C VAL A 226 5.96 -16.03 -5.82
N THR A 227 5.32 -16.91 -6.59
CA THR A 227 5.37 -16.91 -8.06
C THR A 227 4.06 -17.43 -8.63
N GLY A 228 3.83 -17.16 -9.92
CA GLY A 228 2.62 -17.55 -10.63
C GLY A 228 1.43 -16.70 -10.18
N ASP A 229 0.26 -17.32 -10.07
CA ASP A 229 -0.98 -16.65 -9.68
C ASP A 229 -1.23 -16.75 -8.15
N ARG A 230 -0.18 -16.94 -7.35
CA ARG A 230 -0.29 -17.06 -5.88
C ARG A 230 -0.55 -15.73 -5.22
N GLN A 231 -1.44 -15.73 -4.23
CA GLN A 231 -1.74 -14.56 -3.39
C GLN A 231 -1.48 -14.90 -1.93
N VAL A 232 -0.47 -14.28 -1.32
CA VAL A 232 -0.03 -14.65 0.03
C VAL A 232 0.03 -13.44 0.95
N ALA A 233 -0.78 -13.44 2.01
CA ALA A 233 -0.61 -12.52 3.12
C ALA A 233 0.27 -13.17 4.21
N ILE A 234 1.30 -12.48 4.70
CA ILE A 234 2.17 -12.91 5.78
C ILE A 234 2.09 -11.85 6.86
N LEU A 235 1.37 -12.15 7.95
CA LEU A 235 1.04 -11.19 8.99
C LEU A 235 1.58 -11.71 10.33
N ALA A 236 2.02 -10.82 11.20
CA ALA A 236 2.21 -11.19 12.60
C ALA A 236 0.87 -11.70 13.19
N ALA A 237 0.91 -12.76 13.99
CA ALA A 237 -0.31 -13.37 14.54
C ALA A 237 -1.06 -12.45 15.52
N ASP A 238 -0.35 -11.49 16.10
CA ASP A 238 -0.87 -10.37 16.87
C ASP A 238 0.05 -9.14 16.67
N ASP A 239 -0.45 -7.92 16.90
CA ASP A 239 0.32 -6.69 16.63
C ASP A 239 1.55 -6.52 17.54
N ASP A 240 1.56 -7.18 18.71
CA ASP A 240 2.68 -7.19 19.64
C ASP A 240 3.72 -8.30 19.32
N ALA A 241 3.39 -9.19 18.37
CA ALA A 241 4.22 -10.34 18.06
C ALA A 241 5.52 -9.87 17.41
N GLN A 242 6.63 -10.07 18.11
CA GLN A 242 7.95 -9.78 17.57
C GLN A 242 8.37 -10.86 16.58
N VAL A 243 7.88 -10.76 15.36
CA VAL A 243 8.29 -11.61 14.22
C VAL A 243 9.50 -10.97 13.55
N THR A 244 10.66 -11.60 13.71
CA THR A 244 11.91 -11.15 13.08
C THR A 244 12.36 -12.16 12.04
N TRP A 245 12.38 -11.75 10.78
CA TRP A 245 12.93 -12.51 9.68
C TRP A 245 14.42 -12.14 9.51
N VAL A 246 15.27 -13.16 9.62
CA VAL A 246 16.72 -13.04 9.66
C VAL A 246 17.35 -13.87 8.56
N ASP A 247 17.95 -13.21 7.58
CA ASP A 247 18.87 -13.85 6.64
C ASP A 247 20.31 -13.73 7.19
N ASN A 248 21.08 -14.81 7.08
CA ASN A 248 22.52 -14.78 7.26
C ASN A 248 23.23 -15.62 6.19
N GLN A 249 22.48 -16.07 5.20
CA GLN A 249 22.89 -17.02 4.17
C GLN A 249 23.16 -16.34 2.84
N GLY A 250 22.84 -15.05 2.70
CA GLY A 250 23.15 -14.27 1.51
C GLY A 250 22.13 -14.56 0.41
N THR A 251 20.84 -14.44 0.73
CA THR A 251 19.73 -14.49 -0.24
C THR A 251 18.66 -13.47 0.14
N ALA A 252 17.87 -12.98 -0.81
CA ALA A 252 16.66 -12.22 -0.47
C ALA A 252 15.77 -13.03 0.49
N HIS A 253 15.10 -12.38 1.44
CA HIS A 253 14.13 -13.06 2.31
C HIS A 253 12.94 -13.52 1.48
N LEU A 254 12.39 -12.62 0.66
CA LEU A 254 11.25 -12.86 -0.20
C LEU A 254 11.53 -12.34 -1.61
N VAL A 255 11.22 -13.15 -2.60
CA VAL A 255 11.06 -12.74 -3.99
C VAL A 255 9.62 -13.02 -4.41
N VAL A 256 8.95 -11.99 -4.92
CA VAL A 256 7.62 -12.08 -5.51
C VAL A 256 7.79 -11.83 -7.01
N ASP A 257 7.40 -12.76 -7.86
CA ASP A 257 7.58 -12.63 -9.31
C ASP A 257 6.39 -13.19 -10.12
N ASN A 258 6.46 -13.02 -11.44
CA ASN A 258 5.53 -13.62 -12.41
C ASN A 258 4.04 -13.32 -12.15
N GLY A 259 3.71 -12.08 -11.76
CA GLY A 259 2.33 -11.66 -11.52
C GLY A 259 1.75 -12.04 -10.15
N ALA A 260 2.53 -12.69 -9.29
CA ALA A 260 2.07 -13.06 -7.95
C ALA A 260 1.86 -11.83 -7.05
N GLU A 261 1.15 -12.03 -5.94
CA GLU A 261 0.87 -10.97 -4.97
C GLU A 261 1.30 -11.38 -3.56
N ALA A 262 1.97 -10.46 -2.86
CA ALA A 262 2.28 -10.63 -1.45
C ALA A 262 1.89 -9.41 -0.60
N TYR A 263 1.38 -9.67 0.59
CA TYR A 263 0.99 -8.68 1.58
C TYR A 263 1.73 -8.99 2.88
N LEU A 264 2.47 -8.03 3.45
CA LEU A 264 3.22 -8.22 4.68
C LEU A 264 2.83 -7.17 5.71
N GLN A 265 2.58 -7.61 6.95
CA GLN A 265 2.20 -6.71 8.04
C GLN A 265 2.88 -7.02 9.38
N SER A 266 3.41 -5.98 10.04
CA SER A 266 3.98 -6.07 11.40
C SER A 266 5.17 -7.02 11.53
N LEU A 267 6.02 -7.14 10.48
CA LEU A 267 7.26 -7.93 10.53
C LEU A 267 8.51 -7.06 10.55
N ARG A 268 9.56 -7.62 11.16
CA ARG A 268 10.92 -7.07 11.15
C ARG A 268 11.80 -7.87 10.21
N VAL A 269 12.49 -7.23 9.27
CA VAL A 269 13.34 -7.88 8.26
C VAL A 269 14.77 -7.35 8.38
N THR A 270 15.73 -8.24 8.63
CA THR A 270 17.10 -7.82 8.97
C THR A 270 18.17 -8.79 8.48
N LEU A 271 19.41 -8.30 8.46
CA LEU A 271 20.64 -9.06 8.21
C LEU A 271 20.78 -9.62 6.78
N ASN A 272 20.09 -9.05 5.80
CA ASN A 272 20.35 -9.30 4.39
C ASN A 272 21.70 -8.65 3.96
N LEU A 273 22.81 -9.31 4.30
CA LEU A 273 24.14 -8.72 4.19
C LEU A 273 24.88 -9.05 2.89
N ASN A 274 24.55 -10.16 2.21
CA ASN A 274 25.35 -10.69 1.08
C ASN A 274 24.51 -11.39 0.00
N SER A 275 23.27 -10.96 -0.19
CA SER A 275 22.30 -11.55 -1.13
C SER A 275 22.54 -11.23 -2.60
N GLY A 276 23.16 -10.08 -2.88
CA GLY A 276 23.15 -9.50 -4.23
C GLY A 276 21.77 -8.99 -4.69
N LEU A 277 20.74 -9.07 -3.83
CA LEU A 277 19.37 -8.60 -4.04
C LEU A 277 18.88 -7.89 -2.78
N GLU A 278 17.89 -7.03 -2.88
CA GLU A 278 17.25 -6.39 -1.73
C GLU A 278 16.60 -7.44 -0.79
N ALA A 279 16.36 -7.07 0.47
CA ALA A 279 15.80 -7.99 1.45
C ALA A 279 14.44 -8.55 1.00
N LEU A 280 13.60 -7.72 0.38
CA LEU A 280 12.41 -8.14 -0.37
C LEU A 280 12.48 -7.60 -1.80
N GLN A 281 12.06 -8.39 -2.78
CA GLN A 281 12.00 -7.97 -4.17
C GLN A 281 10.67 -8.38 -4.81
N ALA A 282 10.05 -7.45 -5.53
CA ALA A 282 8.95 -7.71 -6.45
C ALA A 282 9.43 -7.50 -7.90
N ASP A 283 9.29 -8.51 -8.77
CA ASP A 283 9.68 -8.48 -10.18
C ASP A 283 8.48 -8.80 -11.08
N GLY A 284 7.87 -7.78 -11.68
CA GLY A 284 6.63 -7.92 -12.46
C GLY A 284 5.47 -8.48 -11.64
N ALA A 285 5.45 -8.16 -10.34
CA ALA A 285 4.53 -8.69 -9.33
C ALA A 285 4.03 -7.57 -8.39
N ALA A 286 3.13 -7.91 -7.45
CA ALA A 286 2.62 -6.95 -6.48
C ALA A 286 3.12 -7.22 -5.06
N LEU A 287 3.57 -6.17 -4.35
CA LEU A 287 4.03 -6.28 -2.96
C LEU A 287 3.51 -5.09 -2.12
N TYR A 288 2.76 -5.42 -1.07
CA TYR A 288 2.14 -4.47 -0.14
C TYR A 288 2.75 -4.63 1.25
N LEU A 289 3.29 -3.54 1.79
CA LEU A 289 4.01 -3.52 3.05
C LEU A 289 3.32 -2.56 4.02
N ASP A 290 2.85 -3.08 5.16
CA ASP A 290 2.18 -2.29 6.19
C ASP A 290 2.84 -2.51 7.56
N ARG A 291 3.20 -1.43 8.27
CA ARG A 291 3.89 -1.51 9.58
C ARG A 291 5.12 -2.43 9.56
N MET A 292 5.90 -2.38 8.50
CA MET A 292 7.12 -3.17 8.34
C MET A 292 8.33 -2.43 8.91
N GLN A 293 9.29 -3.16 9.46
CA GLN A 293 10.57 -2.61 9.89
C GLN A 293 11.73 -3.30 9.18
N PHE A 294 12.50 -2.53 8.42
CA PHE A 294 13.72 -2.99 7.76
C PHE A 294 14.93 -2.35 8.39
N PHE A 295 15.93 -3.16 8.76
CA PHE A 295 17.18 -2.64 9.31
C PHE A 295 18.35 -3.59 9.06
N THR A 296 19.58 -3.06 9.01
CA THR A 296 20.79 -3.86 8.80
C THR A 296 20.74 -4.75 7.54
N ASN A 297 20.21 -4.21 6.43
CA ASN A 297 20.16 -4.87 5.13
C ASN A 297 21.14 -4.15 4.17
N ASP A 298 22.33 -4.70 3.98
CA ASP A 298 23.41 -4.01 3.23
C ASP A 298 23.10 -3.87 1.74
N HIS A 299 22.37 -4.83 1.17
CA HIS A 299 21.99 -4.82 -0.24
C HIS A 299 20.66 -4.12 -0.52
N GLY A 300 20.14 -3.37 0.46
CA GLY A 300 18.88 -2.61 0.34
C GLY A 300 17.72 -3.36 0.99
N ALA A 301 16.65 -2.62 1.31
CA ALA A 301 15.52 -3.20 2.04
C ALA A 301 14.47 -3.76 1.07
N VAL A 302 14.04 -2.97 0.09
CA VAL A 302 12.95 -3.35 -0.81
C VAL A 302 13.24 -2.90 -2.24
N ALA A 303 13.00 -3.76 -3.21
CA ALA A 303 13.04 -3.43 -4.64
C ALA A 303 11.73 -3.76 -5.35
N PHE A 304 11.31 -2.84 -6.23
CA PHE A 304 10.24 -3.03 -7.20
C PHE A 304 10.85 -2.92 -8.60
N VAL A 305 10.82 -4.01 -9.36
CA VAL A 305 11.44 -4.12 -10.68
C VAL A 305 10.49 -4.75 -11.71
N GLY A 306 10.78 -4.59 -13.00
CA GLY A 306 10.15 -5.39 -14.06
C GLY A 306 8.65 -5.15 -14.26
N GLY A 307 8.14 -3.96 -13.98
CA GLY A 307 6.70 -3.66 -14.05
C GLY A 307 5.94 -3.99 -12.76
N ALA A 308 6.64 -4.12 -11.63
CA ALA A 308 6.01 -4.38 -10.34
C ALA A 308 5.12 -3.21 -9.89
N THR A 309 4.18 -3.53 -9.01
CA THR A 309 3.33 -2.55 -8.31
C THR A 309 3.54 -2.69 -6.81
N GLY A 310 3.67 -1.57 -6.11
CA GLY A 310 4.03 -1.55 -4.70
C GLY A 310 3.25 -0.56 -3.86
N GLN A 311 3.06 -0.91 -2.59
CA GLN A 311 2.66 0.03 -1.55
C GLN A 311 3.55 -0.14 -0.31
N ILE A 312 4.00 0.97 0.27
CA ILE A 312 4.64 1.01 1.59
C ILE A 312 3.86 1.96 2.49
N ARG A 313 3.34 1.43 3.59
CA ARG A 313 2.46 2.15 4.50
C ARG A 313 2.90 1.99 5.95
N SER A 314 2.86 3.08 6.72
CA SER A 314 3.16 3.07 8.17
C SER A 314 4.45 2.33 8.53
N SER A 315 5.47 2.35 7.66
CA SER A 315 6.64 1.46 7.77
C SER A 315 7.94 2.22 8.05
N PHE A 316 8.87 1.55 8.74
CA PHE A 316 10.25 1.98 8.92
C PHE A 316 11.15 1.25 7.93
N VAL A 317 11.72 1.98 6.98
CA VAL A 317 12.65 1.41 5.99
C VAL A 317 14.02 2.03 6.20
N MET A 318 14.96 1.26 6.77
CA MET A 318 16.36 1.69 6.89
C MET A 318 17.23 0.99 5.86
N SER A 319 17.85 1.78 4.97
CA SER A 319 18.90 1.27 4.08
C SER A 319 20.16 0.87 4.84
N GLY A 320 20.88 -0.11 4.31
CA GLY A 320 22.27 -0.35 4.67
C GLY A 320 23.24 0.66 4.04
N PHE A 321 24.47 0.22 3.81
CA PHE A 321 25.55 1.10 3.38
C PHE A 321 25.72 1.25 1.86
N THR A 322 25.35 0.23 1.07
CA THR A 322 25.72 0.16 -0.35
C THR A 322 24.56 0.39 -1.30
N THR A 323 23.36 -0.04 -0.94
CA THR A 323 22.16 0.07 -1.79
C THR A 323 21.11 0.93 -1.10
N ALA A 324 20.24 1.55 -1.90
CA ALA A 324 19.16 2.37 -1.40
C ALA A 324 18.20 1.57 -0.50
N GLY A 325 17.46 2.29 0.37
CA GLY A 325 16.43 1.67 1.21
C GLY A 325 15.33 1.05 0.35
N VAL A 326 14.78 1.87 -0.54
CA VAL A 326 13.79 1.48 -1.54
C VAL A 326 14.34 1.74 -2.93
N VAL A 327 14.26 0.74 -3.81
CA VAL A 327 14.61 0.81 -5.23
C VAL A 327 13.35 0.64 -6.07
N VAL A 328 13.14 1.55 -7.04
CA VAL A 328 12.04 1.46 -8.01
C VAL A 328 12.62 1.51 -9.42
N SER A 329 12.50 0.43 -10.17
CA SER A 329 13.01 0.31 -11.53
C SER A 329 11.89 -0.19 -12.46
N ASP A 330 11.52 0.62 -13.47
CA ASP A 330 10.44 0.26 -14.41
C ASP A 330 9.12 -0.17 -13.72
N SER A 331 8.75 0.47 -12.60
CA SER A 331 7.70 -0.02 -11.68
C SER A 331 6.85 1.11 -11.09
N THR A 332 5.73 0.76 -10.44
CA THR A 332 4.84 1.71 -9.74
C THR A 332 4.92 1.53 -8.23
N LEU A 333 5.01 2.63 -7.47
CA LEU A 333 5.09 2.61 -6.01
C LEU A 333 4.31 3.76 -5.39
N ASP A 334 3.46 3.45 -4.41
CA ASP A 334 2.87 4.44 -3.50
C ASP A 334 3.46 4.29 -2.08
N VAL A 335 3.91 5.40 -1.51
CA VAL A 335 4.44 5.46 -0.14
C VAL A 335 3.60 6.43 0.68
N VAL A 336 3.02 5.95 1.79
CA VAL A 336 2.14 6.75 2.65
C VAL A 336 2.52 6.58 4.11
N TYR A 337 2.63 7.68 4.86
CA TYR A 337 2.97 7.66 6.28
C TYR A 337 4.16 6.74 6.60
N SER A 338 5.22 6.77 5.81
CA SER A 338 6.38 5.89 6.03
C SER A 338 7.64 6.70 6.30
N THR A 339 8.52 6.17 7.15
CA THR A 339 9.84 6.76 7.41
C THR A 339 10.88 5.99 6.62
N LEU A 340 11.41 6.62 5.56
CA LEU A 340 12.48 6.06 4.73
C LEU A 340 13.80 6.69 5.13
N GLY A 341 14.66 5.91 5.76
CA GLY A 341 16.00 6.35 6.15
C GLY A 341 17.09 5.70 5.32
N ALA A 342 18.24 6.37 5.26
CA ALA A 342 19.48 5.78 4.77
C ALA A 342 20.74 6.13 5.56
N MET A 343 21.68 5.18 5.63
CA MET A 343 23.01 5.46 6.18
C MET A 343 23.87 6.16 5.13
N ASN A 344 24.41 5.38 4.17
CA ASN A 344 25.31 5.90 3.14
C ASN A 344 24.70 5.95 1.74
N ALA A 345 23.60 5.26 1.48
CA ALA A 345 22.91 5.26 0.20
C ALA A 345 21.73 6.24 0.19
N ASN A 346 20.89 6.20 -0.84
CA ASN A 346 19.62 6.93 -0.86
C ASN A 346 18.57 6.21 0.00
N ALA A 347 17.66 6.94 0.62
CA ALA A 347 16.47 6.35 1.22
C ALA A 347 15.54 5.80 0.12
N LEU A 348 15.44 6.54 -0.99
CA LEU A 348 14.61 6.21 -2.14
C LEU A 348 15.40 6.48 -3.44
N TYR A 349 15.50 5.47 -4.30
CA TYR A 349 16.19 5.53 -5.59
C TYR A 349 15.28 5.00 -6.70
N CYS A 350 15.23 5.72 -7.83
CA CYS A 350 14.38 5.38 -8.96
C CYS A 350 15.16 5.44 -10.27
N GLU A 351 14.86 4.50 -11.16
CA GLU A 351 15.42 4.47 -12.51
C GLU A 351 14.42 3.85 -13.50
N GLY A 352 14.68 4.03 -14.80
CA GLY A 352 13.80 3.53 -15.85
C GLY A 352 12.47 4.27 -15.92
N ALA A 353 11.42 3.58 -16.40
CA ALA A 353 10.07 4.10 -16.54
C ALA A 353 9.24 3.78 -15.29
N PHE A 354 9.23 4.70 -14.31
CA PHE A 354 8.54 4.49 -13.05
C PHE A 354 7.38 5.47 -12.83
N THR A 355 6.49 5.13 -11.88
CA THR A 355 5.50 6.04 -11.28
C THR A 355 5.60 5.91 -9.77
N THR A 356 6.14 6.92 -9.10
CA THR A 356 6.34 6.89 -7.65
C THR A 356 5.64 8.08 -7.01
N ASN A 357 4.68 7.83 -6.12
CA ASN A 357 4.02 8.86 -5.32
C ASN A 357 4.36 8.67 -3.85
N VAL A 358 4.76 9.74 -3.18
CA VAL A 358 5.13 9.74 -1.77
C VAL A 358 4.32 10.80 -1.04
N ARG A 359 3.51 10.40 -0.08
CA ARG A 359 2.67 11.30 0.70
C ARG A 359 2.86 11.10 2.20
N ASN A 360 2.74 12.18 2.98
CA ASN A 360 2.75 12.11 4.45
C ASN A 360 3.98 11.39 5.03
N SER A 361 5.10 11.37 4.31
CA SER A 361 6.22 10.50 4.62
C SER A 361 7.46 11.30 5.03
N PHE A 362 8.36 10.65 5.76
CA PHE A 362 9.58 11.28 6.25
C PHE A 362 10.81 10.60 5.64
N LEU A 363 11.57 11.34 4.83
CA LEU A 363 12.76 10.84 4.13
C LEU A 363 14.01 11.45 4.73
N VAL A 364 14.98 10.62 5.11
CA VAL A 364 16.20 11.05 5.82
C VAL A 364 17.43 10.28 5.37
N ARG A 365 18.59 10.91 5.52
CA ARG A 365 19.89 10.27 5.28
C ARG A 365 20.93 10.83 6.24
N SER A 366 21.82 9.98 6.76
CA SER A 366 22.85 10.41 7.72
C SER A 366 24.05 11.14 7.13
N GLN A 367 24.14 11.17 5.79
CA GLN A 367 25.19 11.86 5.04
C GLN A 367 24.65 13.15 4.42
N SER A 368 25.56 14.06 4.02
CA SER A 368 25.20 15.35 3.41
C SER A 368 24.67 15.27 1.98
N SER A 369 24.54 14.07 1.42
CA SER A 369 23.97 13.86 0.09
C SER A 369 22.45 13.71 0.20
N PRO A 370 21.70 13.95 -0.90
CA PRO A 370 20.25 13.77 -0.92
C PRO A 370 19.78 12.42 -0.39
N ALA A 371 18.71 12.38 0.38
CA ALA A 371 18.05 11.12 0.73
C ALA A 371 17.32 10.56 -0.50
N VAL A 372 16.82 11.42 -1.37
CA VAL A 372 16.09 11.05 -2.58
C VAL A 372 16.97 11.13 -3.83
N ASN A 373 16.87 10.12 -4.70
CA ASN A 373 17.36 10.17 -6.08
C ASN A 373 16.30 9.54 -6.99
N CYS A 374 15.24 10.30 -7.25
CA CYS A 374 14.04 9.88 -7.95
C CYS A 374 13.43 11.05 -8.74
N ASP A 375 14.17 11.58 -9.70
CA ASP A 375 13.71 12.69 -10.52
C ASP A 375 12.43 12.29 -11.28
N GLY A 376 11.30 12.94 -10.96
CA GLY A 376 9.98 12.64 -11.54
C GLY A 376 9.02 11.92 -10.60
N ALA A 377 9.46 11.50 -9.40
CA ALA A 377 8.55 11.11 -8.33
C ALA A 377 7.74 12.33 -7.84
N THR A 378 6.52 12.09 -7.36
CA THR A 378 5.67 13.13 -6.75
C THR A 378 5.79 13.05 -5.23
N PHE A 379 5.98 14.19 -4.58
CA PHE A 379 5.97 14.29 -3.12
C PHE A 379 4.89 15.26 -2.67
N GLU A 380 4.04 14.83 -1.74
CA GLU A 380 2.98 15.64 -1.17
C GLU A 380 3.02 15.57 0.35
N THR A 381 2.85 16.72 1.02
CA THR A 381 2.71 16.80 2.49
C THR A 381 3.74 15.94 3.25
N SER A 382 4.98 15.91 2.76
CA SER A 382 6.07 15.07 3.26
C SER A 382 7.20 15.94 3.83
N ALA A 383 8.08 15.34 4.63
CA ALA A 383 9.18 16.04 5.28
C ALA A 383 10.54 15.42 4.91
N ALA A 384 11.57 16.25 4.75
CA ALA A 384 12.95 15.81 4.55
C ALA A 384 13.96 16.92 4.91
N PRO A 385 15.23 16.60 5.27
CA PRO A 385 16.32 17.56 5.46
C PRO A 385 16.88 18.08 4.12
N GLU A 386 16.02 18.18 3.12
CA GLU A 386 16.29 18.64 1.76
C GLU A 386 14.98 19.12 1.13
N THR A 387 15.07 19.91 0.05
CA THR A 387 13.89 20.32 -0.71
C THR A 387 13.35 19.14 -1.52
N LEU A 388 12.07 18.80 -1.32
CA LEU A 388 11.35 17.80 -2.12
C LEU A 388 10.47 18.48 -3.18
N ASP A 389 10.55 17.99 -4.41
CA ASP A 389 9.68 18.44 -5.50
C ASP A 389 8.22 18.04 -5.25
N GLY A 390 7.28 18.97 -5.39
CA GLY A 390 5.85 18.69 -5.26
C GLY A 390 5.11 19.70 -4.41
N THR A 391 4.09 19.25 -3.67
CA THR A 391 3.12 20.15 -3.02
C THR A 391 3.18 20.07 -1.49
N ALA A 392 3.22 21.23 -0.84
CA ALA A 392 3.14 21.35 0.62
C ALA A 392 4.16 20.51 1.43
N ASN A 393 5.31 20.18 0.85
CA ASN A 393 6.39 19.51 1.56
C ASN A 393 7.11 20.47 2.53
N VAL A 394 7.66 19.92 3.60
CA VAL A 394 8.39 20.64 4.65
C VAL A 394 9.88 20.31 4.55
N GLU A 395 10.69 21.31 4.22
CA GLU A 395 12.15 21.22 4.32
C GLU A 395 12.57 21.41 5.78
N LEU A 396 13.29 20.42 6.32
CA LEU A 396 13.77 20.39 7.68
C LEU A 396 15.21 20.89 7.79
N PRO A 397 15.70 21.19 9.01
CA PRO A 397 17.11 21.43 9.25
C PRO A 397 18.01 20.27 8.82
N ALA A 398 19.32 20.49 8.87
CA ALA A 398 20.29 19.42 8.68
C ALA A 398 19.98 18.22 9.60
N PHE A 399 20.03 17.03 9.03
CA PHE A 399 19.68 15.79 9.70
C PHE A 399 20.50 15.55 10.98
N ASP A 400 19.83 15.06 12.03
CA ASP A 400 20.44 14.62 13.28
C ASP A 400 19.88 13.24 13.67
N THR A 401 20.76 12.26 13.92
CA THR A 401 20.33 10.90 14.29
C THR A 401 19.58 10.84 15.62
N THR A 402 19.68 11.88 16.46
CA THR A 402 18.95 11.98 17.73
C THR A 402 17.45 12.23 17.55
N TRP A 403 17.00 12.57 16.33
CA TRP A 403 15.57 12.63 16.01
C TRP A 403 14.89 11.28 16.19
N PHE A 404 15.65 10.18 16.15
CA PHE A 404 15.15 8.82 16.26
C PHE A 404 15.68 8.07 17.48
N ALA A 405 14.88 7.13 17.98
CA ALA A 405 15.22 6.32 19.15
C ALA A 405 16.52 5.52 18.96
N ASN A 406 16.71 4.88 17.79
CA ASN A 406 17.97 4.24 17.41
C ASN A 406 18.09 4.15 15.89
N TYR A 407 18.48 5.26 15.26
CA TYR A 407 18.66 5.36 13.81
C TYR A 407 19.54 4.25 13.23
N GLY A 408 20.72 4.01 13.83
CA GLY A 408 21.66 2.99 13.33
C GLY A 408 21.18 1.54 13.49
N GLY A 409 20.21 1.30 14.38
CA GLY A 409 19.52 0.01 14.51
C GLY A 409 18.22 -0.08 13.73
N GLY A 410 17.86 0.96 12.96
CA GLY A 410 16.62 1.05 12.19
C GLY A 410 15.35 1.18 13.03
N ASP A 411 15.48 1.59 14.30
CA ASP A 411 14.36 2.09 15.09
C ASP A 411 14.19 3.58 14.79
N LEU A 412 13.24 3.86 13.91
CA LEU A 412 12.94 5.19 13.39
C LEU A 412 11.76 5.84 14.13
N SER A 413 11.47 5.38 15.36
CA SER A 413 10.52 6.07 16.25
C SER A 413 11.07 7.45 16.60
N LEU A 414 10.24 8.48 16.48
CA LEU A 414 10.58 9.87 16.74
C LEU A 414 10.86 10.08 18.23
N THR A 415 11.80 10.97 18.52
CA THR A 415 12.04 11.44 19.89
C THR A 415 11.63 12.90 20.02
N ALA A 416 11.60 13.40 21.25
CA ALA A 416 11.41 14.83 21.53
C ALA A 416 12.48 15.76 20.89
N SER A 417 13.55 15.20 20.32
CA SER A 417 14.57 15.97 19.59
C SER A 417 14.22 16.19 18.11
N ALA A 418 13.22 15.49 17.57
CA ALA A 418 12.76 15.67 16.21
C ALA A 418 12.24 17.12 15.99
N PRO A 419 12.42 17.71 14.80
CA PRO A 419 11.93 19.05 14.51
C PRO A 419 10.41 19.11 14.65
N ALA A 420 9.90 20.15 15.34
CA ALA A 420 8.46 20.32 15.54
C ALA A 420 7.67 20.37 14.22
N ASP A 421 8.29 20.86 13.15
CA ASP A 421 7.66 20.99 11.84
C ASP A 421 7.30 19.62 11.22
N VAL A 422 7.98 18.53 11.60
CA VAL A 422 7.62 17.15 11.18
C VAL A 422 6.22 16.78 11.68
N LEU A 423 5.83 17.24 12.87
CA LEU A 423 4.57 16.88 13.53
C LEU A 423 3.33 17.50 12.89
N THR A 424 3.52 18.38 11.92
CA THR A 424 2.44 19.05 11.17
C THR A 424 2.66 19.01 9.66
N ALA A 425 3.64 18.23 9.19
CA ALA A 425 4.00 18.19 7.78
C ALA A 425 3.00 17.36 6.96
N ALA A 426 2.36 16.36 7.57
CA ALA A 426 1.36 15.52 6.93
C ALA A 426 -0.05 16.11 7.03
N VAL A 427 -0.92 15.65 6.13
CA VAL A 427 -2.36 15.91 6.15
C VAL A 427 -3.08 14.58 6.00
N TRP A 428 -3.90 14.23 6.98
CA TRP A 428 -4.68 13.00 6.97
C TRP A 428 -5.85 13.12 5.97
N LEU A 429 -5.99 12.14 5.08
CA LEU A 429 -7.03 12.03 4.07
C LEU A 429 -7.86 10.76 4.27
N ALA A 430 -9.08 10.73 3.76
CA ALA A 430 -9.90 9.51 3.79
C ALA A 430 -9.16 8.33 3.11
N GLY A 431 -9.10 7.18 3.79
CA GLY A 431 -8.34 6.01 3.36
C GLY A 431 -6.91 5.94 3.90
N ASP A 432 -6.44 6.98 4.60
CA ASP A 432 -5.16 6.92 5.32
C ASP A 432 -5.21 5.96 6.52
N PRO A 433 -4.05 5.43 6.96
CA PRO A 433 -3.91 4.72 8.21
C PRO A 433 -4.61 5.42 9.38
N SER A 434 -5.40 4.66 10.11
CA SER A 434 -6.02 5.10 11.37
C SER A 434 -5.05 5.04 12.56
N VAL A 435 -3.93 4.32 12.40
CA VAL A 435 -2.87 4.19 13.39
C VAL A 435 -1.49 4.30 12.75
N ASP A 436 -0.48 4.61 13.56
CA ASP A 436 0.92 4.65 13.17
C ASP A 436 1.60 3.27 13.24
N PHE A 437 2.93 3.22 13.21
CA PHE A 437 3.71 1.99 13.29
C PHE A 437 3.54 1.24 14.63
N HIS A 438 3.39 1.95 15.75
CA HIS A 438 3.20 1.33 17.09
C HIS A 438 1.73 1.13 17.46
N GLY A 439 0.80 1.53 16.60
CA GLY A 439 -0.63 1.43 16.85
C GLY A 439 -1.23 2.67 17.51
N ASP A 440 -0.49 3.77 17.62
CA ASP A 440 -1.01 5.04 18.15
C ASP A 440 -1.97 5.68 17.15
N ALA A 441 -3.10 6.18 17.66
CA ALA A 441 -4.19 6.68 16.84
C ALA A 441 -3.83 7.96 16.08
N ARG A 442 -4.09 7.96 14.78
CA ARG A 442 -4.01 9.14 13.90
C ARG A 442 -5.34 9.90 13.88
N PRO A 443 -5.37 11.15 13.36
CA PRO A 443 -6.53 12.04 13.48
C PRO A 443 -7.87 11.50 12.96
N ASN A 444 -7.86 10.63 11.94
CA ASN A 444 -9.05 10.03 11.33
C ASN A 444 -10.13 11.04 10.90
N VAL A 445 -9.73 12.27 10.54
CA VAL A 445 -10.58 13.35 10.06
C VAL A 445 -9.89 14.02 8.88
N GLU A 446 -10.55 14.00 7.72
CA GLU A 446 -10.00 14.51 6.46
C GLU A 446 -9.54 15.98 6.57
N GLY A 447 -8.35 16.26 6.03
CA GLY A 447 -7.73 17.59 6.04
C GLY A 447 -7.04 17.96 7.34
N THR A 448 -7.04 17.08 8.36
CA THR A 448 -6.38 17.36 9.63
C THR A 448 -4.87 17.21 9.51
N ALA A 449 -4.12 18.17 10.04
CA ALA A 449 -2.65 18.10 10.09
C ALA A 449 -2.20 16.92 10.97
N ASP A 450 -1.12 16.26 10.58
CA ASP A 450 -0.55 15.10 11.27
C ASP A 450 1.00 15.09 11.16
N ALA A 451 1.64 14.16 11.85
CA ALA A 451 3.08 13.94 11.73
C ALA A 451 3.41 13.18 10.44
N ALA A 452 4.40 13.69 9.69
CA ALA A 452 4.95 12.97 8.55
C ALA A 452 5.83 11.81 9.03
N GLY A 453 5.73 10.68 8.32
CA GLY A 453 6.44 9.45 8.63
C GLY A 453 5.56 8.42 9.33
N ALA A 454 6.18 7.30 9.69
CA ALA A 454 5.49 6.13 10.23
C ALA A 454 5.10 6.22 11.70
N ASP A 455 5.56 7.24 12.42
CA ASP A 455 5.51 7.30 13.89
C ASP A 455 4.93 8.60 14.40
N LEU A 456 4.22 8.52 15.53
CA LEU A 456 3.85 9.63 16.39
C LEU A 456 4.76 9.64 17.65
N PRO A 457 5.26 10.81 18.09
CA PRO A 457 6.25 10.91 19.18
C PRO A 457 5.72 10.73 20.61
#